data_AF-A0A0E3NAM7-F1
#
_entry.id   AF-A0A0E3NAM7-F1
#
_cell.length_a   1.000
_cell.length_b   1.000
_cell.length_c   1.000
_cell.angle_alpha   90.00
_cell.angle_beta   90.00
_cell.angle_gamma   90.00
#
_symmetry.space_group_name_H-M   'P 1'
#
loop_
_entity.id
_entity.type
_entity.pdbx_description
1 polymer ?
#
loop_
_entity_poly.entity_id
_entity_poly.type
_entity_poly.pdbx_seq_one_letter_code
_entity_poly.pdbx_strand_id
1 'polypeptide(L)'
;MEPLRGGKLTRFIPPEIKEIWNEAEIKRTPAEWGLRWVWNHPEVTAVLSGMNEESHIKENLRIADEAYPNSLTEAEMQLVDRVEEKYRKLMNTGCTGCRYCLPCPSGVDIPSCFEIYDNVYLSGDEDEGKLMYAAKPGGIIRDDVPGYASQCVQCGQCLEKCPQHLDIPALLKTIAQKFEGADPEIWKDAAREKFGKEQEAKSHLNLESTETNSTLF
;
A
#
# COMPACT_ATOMS: atom_id res chain seq x y z
N MET A 1 -5.42 14.69 1.05
CA MET A 1 -5.28 13.63 2.10
C MET A 1 -4.35 12.55 1.57
N GLU A 2 -3.60 11.87 2.45
CA GLU A 2 -2.63 10.80 2.09
C GLU A 2 -1.51 11.20 1.10
N PRO A 3 -0.77 12.31 1.35
CA PRO A 3 0.23 12.84 0.42
C PRO A 3 1.37 11.86 0.08
N LEU A 4 1.60 10.87 0.95
CA LEU A 4 2.67 9.87 0.82
C LEU A 4 2.13 8.46 0.53
N ARG A 5 0.84 8.34 0.15
CA ARG A 5 0.15 7.09 -0.23
C ARG A 5 0.37 5.95 0.78
N GLY A 6 0.04 6.20 2.05
CA GLY A 6 0.23 5.21 3.13
C GLY A 6 1.70 4.84 3.39
N GLY A 7 2.65 5.70 3.01
CA GLY A 7 4.09 5.45 3.13
C GLY A 7 4.69 4.67 1.96
N LYS A 8 3.92 4.36 0.91
CA LYS A 8 4.43 3.68 -0.29
C LYS A 8 5.44 4.54 -1.06
N LEU A 9 5.35 5.86 -0.94
CA LEU A 9 6.30 6.79 -1.55
C LEU A 9 7.51 7.10 -0.66
N THR A 10 7.65 6.45 0.50
CA THR A 10 8.74 6.74 1.46
C THR A 10 9.47 5.51 1.98
N ARG A 11 8.78 4.39 2.21
CA ARG A 11 9.39 3.17 2.78
C ARG A 11 10.30 2.43 1.81
N PHE A 12 9.80 2.18 0.61
CA PHE A 12 10.54 1.52 -0.45
C PHE A 12 10.51 2.39 -1.71
N ILE A 13 11.68 2.89 -2.10
CA ILE A 13 11.84 3.67 -3.33
C ILE A 13 12.56 2.77 -4.34
N PRO A 14 11.94 2.44 -5.48
CA PRO A 14 12.59 1.69 -6.55
C PRO A 14 13.92 2.35 -6.95
N PRO A 15 14.97 1.57 -7.29
CA PRO A 15 16.28 2.11 -7.68
C PRO A 15 16.19 3.18 -8.76
N GLU A 16 15.36 2.97 -9.79
CA GLU A 16 15.24 3.92 -10.89
C GLU A 16 14.58 5.24 -10.47
N ILE A 17 13.80 5.24 -9.41
CA ILE A 17 13.21 6.47 -8.84
C ILE A 17 14.22 7.18 -7.94
N LYS A 18 15.03 6.42 -7.20
CA LYS A 18 16.15 6.99 -6.44
C LYS A 18 17.13 7.70 -7.37
N GLU A 19 17.40 7.13 -8.54
CA GLU A 19 18.26 7.75 -9.55
C GLU A 19 17.74 9.14 -9.96
N ILE A 20 16.44 9.28 -10.24
CA ILE A 20 15.84 10.57 -10.57
C ILE A 20 15.97 11.56 -9.41
N TRP A 21 15.66 11.15 -8.17
CA TRP A 21 15.85 12.00 -6.97
C TRP A 21 17.31 12.40 -6.76
N ASN A 22 18.26 11.56 -7.14
CA ASN A 22 19.70 11.83 -7.03
C ASN A 22 20.19 12.89 -8.03
N GLU A 23 19.38 13.28 -9.03
CA GLU A 23 19.71 14.39 -9.92
C GLU A 23 19.43 15.77 -9.29
N ALA A 24 18.63 15.84 -8.23
CA ALA A 24 18.29 17.11 -7.59
C ALA A 24 19.51 17.78 -6.96
N GLU A 25 19.69 19.09 -7.18
CA GLU A 25 20.76 19.87 -6.55
C GLU A 25 20.61 19.86 -5.02
N ILE A 26 19.40 20.12 -4.53
CA ILE A 26 19.05 20.05 -3.12
C ILE A 26 18.57 18.64 -2.79
N LYS A 27 19.27 17.98 -1.88
CA LYS A 27 18.89 16.65 -1.38
C LYS A 27 17.79 16.78 -0.34
N ARG A 28 16.70 16.04 -0.56
CA ARG A 28 15.55 15.96 0.34
C ARG A 28 15.17 14.50 0.53
N THR A 29 14.52 14.19 1.64
CA THR A 29 13.92 12.88 1.83
C THR A 29 12.71 12.71 0.90
N PRO A 30 12.29 11.48 0.59
CA PRO A 30 11.08 11.24 -0.18
C PRO A 30 9.82 11.85 0.47
N ALA A 31 9.77 11.86 1.81
CA ALA A 31 8.69 12.50 2.57
C ALA A 31 8.66 14.01 2.31
N GLU A 32 9.82 14.67 2.37
CA GLU A 32 9.93 16.09 2.10
C GLU A 32 9.57 16.45 0.66
N TRP A 33 9.98 15.66 -0.34
CA TRP A 33 9.56 15.86 -1.71
C TRP A 33 8.03 15.83 -1.86
N GLY A 34 7.38 14.78 -1.33
CA GLY A 34 5.93 14.64 -1.43
C GLY A 34 5.18 15.74 -0.69
N LEU A 35 5.63 16.09 0.51
CA LEU A 35 4.98 17.12 1.32
C LEU A 35 5.16 18.52 0.73
N ARG A 36 6.37 18.88 0.28
CA ARG A 36 6.61 20.17 -0.39
C ARG A 36 5.82 20.29 -1.68
N TRP A 37 5.72 19.23 -2.48
CA TRP A 37 4.92 19.25 -3.71
C TRP A 37 3.45 19.57 -3.41
N VAL A 38 2.88 18.97 -2.36
CA VAL A 38 1.51 19.29 -1.95
C VAL A 38 1.39 20.75 -1.49
N TRP A 39 2.27 21.23 -0.61
CA TRP A 39 2.26 22.62 -0.14
C TRP A 39 2.65 23.65 -1.19
N ASN A 40 3.24 23.23 -2.32
CA ASN A 40 3.57 24.11 -3.42
C ASN A 40 2.32 24.75 -4.07
N HIS A 41 1.14 24.12 -3.89
CA HIS A 41 -0.14 24.57 -4.43
C HIS A 41 -0.79 25.62 -3.51
N PRO A 42 -1.01 26.87 -3.96
CA PRO A 42 -1.59 27.93 -3.13
C PRO A 42 -2.98 27.62 -2.55
N GLU A 43 -3.74 26.73 -3.20
CA GLU A 43 -5.10 26.35 -2.81
C GLU A 43 -5.11 25.37 -1.62
N VAL A 44 -3.98 24.76 -1.29
CA VAL A 44 -3.88 23.78 -0.20
C VAL A 44 -3.73 24.51 1.14
N THR A 45 -4.74 24.36 1.99
CA THR A 45 -4.75 24.95 3.35
C THR A 45 -4.38 23.97 4.45
N ALA A 46 -4.52 22.65 4.21
CA ALA A 46 -4.26 21.61 5.19
C ALA A 46 -3.75 20.32 4.53
N VAL A 47 -2.75 19.71 5.16
CA VAL A 47 -2.18 18.43 4.72
C VAL A 47 -2.27 17.43 5.87
N LEU A 48 -2.91 16.30 5.62
CA LEU A 48 -3.02 15.20 6.59
C LEU A 48 -1.95 14.15 6.29
N SER A 49 -0.91 14.12 7.12
CA SER A 49 0.18 13.13 7.01
C SER A 49 0.14 12.13 8.15
N GLY A 50 0.13 10.84 7.82
CA GLY A 50 0.28 9.74 8.79
C GLY A 50 1.74 9.58 9.22
N MET A 51 1.96 9.26 10.50
CA MET A 51 3.29 9.11 11.12
C MET A 51 3.23 7.95 12.13
N ASN A 52 4.31 7.16 12.23
CA ASN A 52 4.40 6.01 13.15
C ASN A 52 5.50 6.17 14.20
N GLU A 53 6.37 7.18 14.05
CA GLU A 53 7.56 7.37 14.89
C GLU A 53 7.79 8.87 15.13
N GLU A 54 8.42 9.22 16.25
CA GLU A 54 8.70 10.63 16.58
C GLU A 54 9.61 11.33 15.57
N SER A 55 10.50 10.58 14.92
CA SER A 55 11.37 11.08 13.85
C SER A 55 10.56 11.68 12.70
N HIS A 56 9.48 11.01 12.28
CA HIS A 56 8.57 11.49 11.23
C HIS A 56 7.86 12.78 11.66
N ILE A 57 7.50 12.91 12.94
CA ILE A 57 6.87 14.12 13.48
C ILE A 57 7.83 15.30 13.38
N LYS A 58 9.08 15.12 13.84
CA LYS A 58 10.11 16.16 13.79
C LYS A 58 10.40 16.61 12.35
N GLU A 59 10.51 15.65 11.43
CA GLU A 59 10.72 15.93 10.02
C GLU A 59 9.52 16.68 9.42
N ASN A 60 8.30 16.19 9.61
CA ASN A 60 7.09 16.82 9.06
C ASN A 60 6.87 18.24 9.59
N LEU A 61 7.15 18.50 10.88
CA LEU A 61 7.06 19.84 11.46
C LEU A 61 8.08 20.80 10.84
N ARG A 62 9.33 20.36 10.66
CA ARG A 62 10.35 21.15 9.98
C ARG A 62 9.92 21.49 8.56
N ILE A 63 9.42 20.50 7.80
CA ILE A 63 8.97 20.72 6.42
C ILE A 63 7.80 21.69 6.40
N ALA A 64 6.83 21.56 7.30
CA ALA A 64 5.67 22.46 7.38
C ALA A 64 6.05 23.92 7.67
N ASP A 65 7.13 24.17 8.41
CA ASP A 65 7.63 25.52 8.71
C ASP A 65 8.34 26.18 7.51
N GLU A 66 8.86 25.36 6.59
CA GLU A 66 9.68 25.79 5.45
C GLU A 66 8.95 25.68 4.08
N ALA A 67 7.88 24.89 3.99
CA ALA A 67 7.18 24.58 2.74
C ALA A 67 6.05 25.58 2.49
N TYR A 68 6.36 26.64 1.75
CA TYR A 68 5.40 27.64 1.32
C TYR A 68 4.86 27.34 -0.10
N PRO A 69 3.72 27.92 -0.49
CA PRO A 69 3.27 27.92 -1.87
C PRO A 69 4.36 28.44 -2.82
N ASN A 70 4.53 27.80 -3.98
CA ASN A 70 5.56 28.11 -4.97
C ASN A 70 7.01 28.04 -4.43
N SER A 71 7.27 27.20 -3.41
CA SER A 71 8.62 27.01 -2.85
C SER A 71 9.49 26.02 -3.62
N LEU A 72 8.91 25.25 -4.54
CA LEU A 72 9.67 24.40 -5.46
C LEU A 72 9.99 25.17 -6.74
N THR A 73 11.24 25.07 -7.19
CA THR A 73 11.68 25.61 -8.47
C THR A 73 11.11 24.80 -9.64
N GLU A 74 11.13 25.40 -10.82
CA GLU A 74 10.71 24.72 -12.06
C GLU A 74 11.50 23.42 -12.31
N ALA A 75 12.82 23.43 -12.05
CA ALA A 75 13.65 22.23 -12.21
C ALA A 75 13.26 21.11 -11.22
N GLU A 76 12.89 21.48 -10.00
CA GLU A 76 12.41 20.53 -8.99
C GLU A 76 11.02 19.98 -9.35
N MET A 77 10.13 20.82 -9.86
CA MET A 77 8.82 20.38 -10.36
C MET A 77 8.96 19.39 -11.51
N GLN A 78 9.80 19.67 -12.51
CA GLN A 78 10.11 18.74 -13.60
C GLN A 78 10.70 17.41 -13.09
N LEU A 79 11.47 17.46 -12.02
CA LEU A 79 12.01 16.26 -11.40
C LEU A 79 10.91 15.44 -10.72
N VAL A 80 9.96 16.08 -10.03
CA VAL A 80 8.77 15.41 -9.46
C VAL A 80 7.91 14.78 -10.58
N ASP A 81 7.69 15.47 -11.69
CA ASP A 81 6.91 14.96 -12.84
C ASP A 81 7.52 13.67 -13.41
N ARG A 82 8.85 13.64 -13.57
CA ARG A 82 9.56 12.42 -14.02
C ARG A 82 9.40 11.26 -13.03
N VAL A 83 9.43 11.56 -11.73
CA VAL A 83 9.21 10.54 -10.70
C VAL A 83 7.78 10.02 -10.74
N GLU A 84 6.79 10.91 -10.88
CA GLU A 84 5.39 10.53 -11.05
C GLU A 84 5.22 9.61 -12.26
N GLU A 85 5.75 10.00 -13.43
CA GLU A 85 5.68 9.22 -14.66
C GLU A 85 6.32 7.84 -14.48
N LYS A 86 7.48 7.77 -13.81
CA LYS A 86 8.17 6.50 -13.54
C LYS A 86 7.35 5.62 -12.60
N TYR A 87 6.76 6.17 -11.54
CA TYR A 87 5.86 5.43 -10.67
C TYR A 87 4.66 4.88 -11.45
N ARG A 88 4.02 5.69 -12.30
CA ARG A 88 2.88 5.26 -13.13
C ARG A 88 3.25 4.13 -14.10
N LYS A 89 4.48 4.09 -14.59
CA LYS A 89 4.97 2.99 -15.44
C LYS A 89 5.26 1.71 -14.66
N LEU A 90 5.65 1.81 -13.39
CA LEU A 90 5.95 0.66 -12.54
C LEU A 90 4.71 0.05 -11.87
N MET A 91 3.69 0.86 -11.57
CA MET A 91 2.44 0.39 -10.97
C MET A 91 1.43 0.02 -12.05
N ASN A 92 1.02 -1.24 -12.08
CA ASN A 92 0.19 -1.78 -13.14
C ASN A 92 -1.31 -1.58 -12.92
N THR A 93 -1.76 -1.43 -11.66
CA THR A 93 -3.22 -1.30 -11.40
C THR A 93 -3.71 0.14 -11.39
N GLY A 94 -2.89 1.10 -10.94
CA GLY A 94 -3.36 2.46 -10.64
C GLY A 94 -4.22 2.58 -9.38
N CYS A 95 -4.28 1.54 -8.55
CA CYS A 95 -5.09 1.51 -7.33
C CYS A 95 -4.54 2.38 -6.20
N THR A 96 -5.36 3.26 -5.64
CA THR A 96 -4.98 4.11 -4.50
C THR A 96 -5.19 3.44 -3.15
N GLY A 97 -5.86 2.29 -3.09
CA GLY A 97 -6.11 1.58 -1.83
C GLY A 97 -7.25 2.15 -0.98
N CYS A 98 -8.14 2.98 -1.54
CA CYS A 98 -9.26 3.62 -0.82
C CYS A 98 -10.34 2.67 -0.26
N ARG A 99 -10.34 1.40 -0.69
CA ARG A 99 -11.28 0.34 -0.27
C ARG A 99 -12.77 0.57 -0.58
N TYR A 100 -13.14 1.57 -1.38
CA TYR A 100 -14.54 1.83 -1.76
C TYR A 100 -15.19 0.69 -2.55
N CYS A 101 -14.39 -0.16 -3.19
CA CYS A 101 -14.86 -1.37 -3.87
C CYS A 101 -15.39 -2.46 -2.92
N LEU A 102 -15.22 -2.30 -1.60
CA LEU A 102 -15.69 -3.25 -0.60
C LEU A 102 -17.08 -2.89 -0.03
N PRO A 103 -17.83 -3.87 0.53
CA PRO A 103 -17.57 -5.31 0.41
C PRO A 103 -17.82 -5.80 -1.02
N CYS A 104 -17.01 -6.75 -1.47
CA CYS A 104 -17.27 -7.49 -2.71
C CYS A 104 -18.30 -8.60 -2.41
N PRO A 105 -19.38 -8.75 -3.20
CA PRO A 105 -20.39 -9.78 -2.96
C PRO A 105 -19.84 -11.21 -3.08
N SER A 106 -18.74 -11.40 -3.79
CA SER A 106 -18.04 -12.69 -3.93
C SER A 106 -16.85 -12.83 -2.95
N GLY A 107 -16.75 -11.95 -1.95
CA GLY A 107 -15.74 -12.05 -0.89
C GLY A 107 -14.30 -11.69 -1.31
N VAL A 108 -14.06 -11.24 -2.54
CA VAL A 108 -12.71 -10.86 -3.03
C VAL A 108 -12.14 -9.71 -2.19
N ASP A 109 -10.90 -9.84 -1.74
CA ASP A 109 -10.14 -8.75 -1.11
C ASP A 109 -9.41 -7.92 -2.18
N ILE A 110 -10.21 -7.18 -2.96
CA ILE A 110 -9.75 -6.40 -4.12
C ILE A 110 -8.56 -5.49 -3.78
N PRO A 111 -8.57 -4.70 -2.68
CA PRO A 111 -7.45 -3.83 -2.33
C PRO A 111 -6.16 -4.60 -2.06
N SER A 112 -6.21 -5.73 -1.36
CA SER A 112 -5.01 -6.53 -1.07
C SER A 112 -4.45 -7.19 -2.32
N CYS A 113 -5.31 -7.75 -3.18
CA CYS A 113 -4.90 -8.30 -4.48
C CYS A 113 -4.14 -7.25 -5.31
N PHE A 114 -4.65 -6.03 -5.39
CA PHE A 114 -4.05 -4.96 -6.18
C PHE A 114 -2.76 -4.43 -5.55
N GLU A 115 -2.74 -4.28 -4.23
CA GLU A 115 -1.54 -3.89 -3.49
C GLU A 115 -0.39 -4.87 -3.72
N ILE A 116 -0.65 -6.16 -3.58
CA ILE A 116 0.40 -7.19 -3.72
C ILE A 116 0.90 -7.24 -5.16
N TYR A 117 -0.02 -7.15 -6.13
CA TYR A 117 0.35 -7.11 -7.54
C TYR A 117 1.28 -5.93 -7.83
N ASP A 118 0.91 -4.70 -7.48
CA ASP A 118 1.76 -3.53 -7.73
C ASP A 118 3.10 -3.60 -6.97
N ASN A 119 3.09 -4.11 -5.74
CA ASN A 119 4.32 -4.22 -4.94
C ASN A 119 5.35 -5.14 -5.59
N VAL A 120 4.94 -6.24 -6.23
CA VAL A 120 5.86 -7.14 -6.96
C VAL A 120 6.59 -6.41 -8.08
N TYR A 121 5.92 -5.52 -8.82
CA TYR A 121 6.56 -4.75 -9.89
C TYR A 121 7.40 -3.59 -9.37
N LEU A 122 7.05 -3.04 -8.21
CA LEU A 122 7.86 -2.02 -7.56
C LEU A 122 9.15 -2.61 -6.96
N SER A 123 9.07 -3.75 -6.26
CA SER A 123 10.22 -4.36 -5.59
C SER A 123 11.02 -5.32 -6.46
N GLY A 124 10.41 -5.93 -7.47
CA GLY A 124 10.96 -7.05 -8.22
C GLY A 124 10.94 -8.39 -7.46
N ASP A 125 10.32 -8.44 -6.28
CA ASP A 125 10.30 -9.62 -5.41
C ASP A 125 9.02 -10.43 -5.59
N GLU A 126 9.03 -11.36 -6.55
CA GLU A 126 7.88 -12.22 -6.83
C GLU A 126 7.54 -13.18 -5.69
N ASP A 127 8.55 -13.64 -4.95
CA ASP A 127 8.38 -14.67 -3.94
C ASP A 127 7.76 -14.10 -2.67
N GLU A 128 8.20 -12.91 -2.22
CA GLU A 128 7.49 -12.16 -1.18
C GLU A 128 6.05 -11.83 -1.64
N GLY A 129 5.86 -11.52 -2.93
CA GLY A 129 4.53 -11.34 -3.52
C GLY A 129 3.62 -12.56 -3.34
N LYS A 130 4.08 -13.75 -3.74
CA LYS A 130 3.32 -15.01 -3.62
C LYS A 130 3.05 -15.36 -2.16
N LEU A 131 4.04 -15.17 -1.28
CA LEU A 131 3.91 -15.38 0.16
C LEU A 131 2.82 -14.47 0.76
N MET A 132 2.87 -13.17 0.46
CA MET A 132 1.87 -12.20 0.93
C MET A 132 0.50 -12.44 0.31
N TYR A 133 0.43 -12.92 -0.93
CA TYR A 133 -0.82 -13.32 -1.58
C TYR A 133 -1.48 -14.51 -0.89
N ALA A 134 -0.70 -15.54 -0.55
CA ALA A 134 -1.16 -16.67 0.23
C ALA A 134 -1.57 -16.26 1.65
N ALA A 135 -0.88 -15.32 2.27
CA ALA A 135 -1.20 -14.83 3.61
C ALA A 135 -2.49 -14.00 3.67
N LYS A 136 -2.59 -12.96 2.83
CA LYS A 136 -3.69 -11.96 2.84
C LYS A 136 -4.92 -12.46 2.05
N PRO A 137 -4.95 -12.41 0.70
CA PRO A 137 -6.03 -13.03 -0.08
C PRO A 137 -6.27 -14.51 0.26
N GLY A 138 -5.25 -15.28 0.64
CA GLY A 138 -5.43 -16.67 1.02
C GLY A 138 -6.03 -16.94 2.40
N GLY A 139 -6.34 -15.89 3.16
CA GLY A 139 -7.18 -15.99 4.35
C GLY A 139 -6.43 -16.26 5.65
N ILE A 140 -5.15 -16.61 5.61
CA ILE A 140 -4.34 -16.93 6.81
C ILE A 140 -4.42 -15.78 7.82
N ILE A 141 -4.20 -14.53 7.39
CA ILE A 141 -4.30 -13.37 8.28
C ILE A 141 -5.70 -12.73 8.32
N ARG A 142 -6.71 -13.44 7.81
CA ARG A 142 -8.12 -13.01 7.77
C ARG A 142 -9.04 -14.09 8.35
N ASP A 143 -8.63 -14.71 9.45
CA ASP A 143 -9.41 -15.73 10.17
C ASP A 143 -9.88 -16.87 9.25
N ASP A 144 -8.98 -17.34 8.37
CA ASP A 144 -9.23 -18.35 7.34
C ASP A 144 -10.34 -18.01 6.32
N VAL A 145 -10.70 -16.72 6.19
CA VAL A 145 -11.65 -16.25 5.18
C VAL A 145 -10.91 -15.88 3.88
N PRO A 146 -11.07 -16.65 2.79
CA PRO A 146 -10.39 -16.38 1.54
C PRO A 146 -10.98 -15.16 0.83
N GLY A 147 -10.11 -14.45 0.13
CA GLY A 147 -10.39 -13.24 -0.66
C GLY A 147 -9.66 -13.24 -1.99
N TYR A 148 -9.45 -14.42 -2.56
CA TYR A 148 -8.73 -14.63 -3.82
C TYR A 148 -9.33 -13.87 -4.99
N ALA A 149 -8.48 -13.47 -5.93
CA ALA A 149 -8.89 -12.78 -7.15
C ALA A 149 -9.77 -13.68 -8.04
N SER A 150 -9.53 -15.00 -8.05
CA SER A 150 -10.35 -15.97 -8.79
C SER A 150 -11.80 -16.08 -8.30
N GLN A 151 -12.13 -15.61 -7.09
CA GLN A 151 -13.51 -15.57 -6.59
C GLN A 151 -14.35 -14.51 -7.33
N CYS A 152 -13.74 -13.64 -8.13
CA CYS A 152 -14.45 -12.63 -8.88
C CYS A 152 -15.37 -13.26 -9.94
N VAL A 153 -16.68 -13.09 -9.76
CA VAL A 153 -17.70 -13.53 -10.74
C VAL A 153 -18.00 -12.47 -11.83
N GLN A 154 -17.16 -11.43 -11.93
CA GLN A 154 -17.29 -10.34 -12.90
C GLN A 154 -18.63 -9.58 -12.85
N CYS A 155 -19.20 -9.41 -11.65
CA CYS A 155 -20.50 -8.73 -11.48
C CYS A 155 -20.51 -7.22 -11.79
N GLY A 156 -19.34 -6.58 -11.91
CA GLY A 156 -19.23 -5.16 -12.24
C GLY A 156 -19.55 -4.15 -11.12
N GLN A 157 -20.08 -4.56 -9.97
CA GLN A 157 -20.49 -3.63 -8.89
C GLN A 157 -19.37 -2.74 -8.34
N CYS A 158 -18.12 -3.18 -8.46
CA CYS A 158 -16.95 -2.42 -8.02
C CYS A 158 -16.61 -1.25 -8.95
N LEU A 159 -17.07 -1.27 -10.21
CA LEU A 159 -16.73 -0.25 -11.23
C LEU A 159 -17.33 1.11 -10.87
N GLU A 160 -18.60 1.14 -10.47
CA GLU A 160 -19.29 2.38 -10.06
C GLU A 160 -18.70 2.98 -8.77
N LYS A 161 -18.11 2.15 -7.92
CA LYS A 161 -17.52 2.58 -6.65
C LYS A 161 -16.07 3.04 -6.79
N CYS A 162 -15.41 2.75 -7.91
CA CYS A 162 -13.99 3.03 -8.08
C CYS A 162 -13.78 4.48 -8.52
N PRO A 163 -13.21 5.36 -7.68
CA PRO A 163 -12.98 6.76 -8.06
C PRO A 163 -11.86 6.90 -9.10
N GLN A 164 -11.10 5.83 -9.35
CA GLN A 164 -10.03 5.78 -10.34
C GLN A 164 -10.48 5.14 -11.67
N HIS A 165 -11.76 4.77 -11.78
CA HIS A 165 -12.36 4.15 -12.98
C HIS A 165 -11.58 2.94 -13.53
N LEU A 166 -11.03 2.13 -12.63
CA LEU A 166 -10.26 0.94 -13.01
C LEU A 166 -11.18 -0.18 -13.52
N ASP A 167 -10.72 -0.91 -14.53
CA ASP A 167 -11.33 -2.19 -14.93
C ASP A 167 -10.95 -3.29 -13.92
N ILE A 168 -11.62 -3.25 -12.76
CA ILE A 168 -11.32 -4.13 -11.64
C ILE A 168 -11.45 -5.62 -12.01
N PRO A 169 -12.53 -6.07 -12.68
CA PRO A 169 -12.66 -7.48 -13.09
C PRO A 169 -11.53 -7.95 -14.00
N ALA A 170 -11.11 -7.15 -14.99
CA ALA A 170 -10.02 -7.52 -15.87
C ALA A 170 -8.69 -7.64 -15.11
N LEU A 171 -8.39 -6.67 -14.23
CA LEU A 171 -7.20 -6.69 -13.38
C LEU A 171 -7.18 -7.92 -12.46
N LEU A 172 -8.29 -8.25 -11.81
CA LEU A 172 -8.39 -9.44 -10.96
C LEU A 172 -8.14 -10.73 -11.73
N LYS A 173 -8.61 -10.83 -12.98
CA LYS A 173 -8.31 -11.99 -13.84
C LYS A 173 -6.81 -12.13 -14.09
N THR A 174 -6.12 -11.03 -14.39
CA THR A 174 -4.65 -11.03 -14.57
C THR A 174 -3.93 -11.42 -13.27
N ILE A 175 -4.40 -10.91 -12.13
CA ILE A 175 -3.81 -11.21 -10.82
C ILE A 175 -3.99 -12.69 -10.46
N ALA A 176 -5.18 -13.26 -10.69
CA ALA A 176 -5.43 -14.68 -10.49
C ALA A 176 -4.48 -15.54 -11.34
N GLN A 177 -4.26 -15.18 -12.61
CA GLN A 177 -3.31 -15.88 -13.48
C GLN A 177 -1.87 -15.80 -12.96
N LYS A 178 -1.46 -14.67 -12.36
CA LYS A 178 -0.10 -14.46 -11.85
C LYS A 178 0.16 -15.22 -10.55
N PHE A 179 -0.81 -15.27 -9.63
CA PHE A 179 -0.58 -15.78 -8.27
C PHE A 179 -1.27 -17.11 -7.92
N GLU A 180 -2.28 -17.54 -8.67
CA GLU A 180 -3.10 -18.72 -8.33
C GLU A 180 -2.89 -19.91 -9.29
N GLY A 181 -1.70 -19.98 -9.91
CA GLY A 181 -1.28 -21.08 -10.80
C GLY A 181 -1.01 -22.41 -10.07
N ALA A 182 -0.29 -23.33 -10.74
CA ALA A 182 -0.30 -24.76 -10.42
C ALA A 182 0.25 -25.21 -9.04
N ASP A 183 0.98 -24.37 -8.29
CA ASP A 183 1.55 -24.75 -6.99
C ASP A 183 1.22 -23.73 -5.87
N PRO A 184 -0.06 -23.54 -5.50
CA PRO A 184 -0.46 -22.60 -4.46
C PRO A 184 -0.15 -23.09 -3.04
N GLU A 185 0.00 -24.41 -2.86
CA GLU A 185 0.17 -25.02 -1.53
C GLU A 185 1.53 -24.72 -0.89
N ILE A 186 2.60 -24.65 -1.68
CA ILE A 186 3.94 -24.29 -1.16
C ILE A 186 3.93 -22.93 -0.48
N TRP A 187 3.28 -21.94 -1.09
CA TRP A 187 3.20 -20.58 -0.55
C TRP A 187 2.23 -20.47 0.62
N LYS A 188 1.16 -21.28 0.63
CA LYS A 188 0.26 -21.38 1.78
C LYS A 188 0.97 -21.96 2.99
N ASP A 189 1.74 -23.03 2.83
CA ASP A 189 2.50 -23.65 3.91
C ASP A 189 3.56 -22.69 4.46
N ALA A 190 4.34 -22.04 3.57
CA ALA A 190 5.31 -21.02 3.97
C ALA A 190 4.65 -19.83 4.69
N ALA A 191 3.49 -19.36 4.20
CA ALA A 191 2.74 -18.29 4.83
C ALA A 191 2.18 -18.69 6.20
N ARG A 192 1.69 -19.93 6.36
CA ARG A 192 1.24 -20.45 7.66
C ARG A 192 2.39 -20.54 8.66
N GLU A 193 3.55 -21.01 8.23
CA GLU A 193 4.71 -21.07 9.10
C GLU A 193 5.14 -19.67 9.58
N LYS A 194 5.17 -18.69 8.67
CA LYS A 194 5.59 -17.30 8.97
C LYS A 194 4.54 -16.54 9.78
N PHE A 195 3.27 -16.62 9.41
CA PHE A 195 2.21 -15.75 9.94
C PHE A 195 1.21 -16.45 10.88
N GLY A 196 1.04 -17.78 10.78
CA GLY A 196 0.15 -18.54 11.66
C GLY A 196 0.63 -18.58 13.12
N LYS A 197 1.95 -18.68 13.34
CA LYS A 197 2.56 -18.62 14.68
C LYS A 197 2.31 -17.28 15.40
N GLU A 198 2.20 -16.18 14.65
CA GLU A 198 1.89 -14.86 15.23
C GLU A 198 0.43 -14.72 15.67
N GLN A 199 -0.49 -15.42 15.00
CA GLN A 199 -1.91 -15.46 15.37
C GLN A 199 -2.15 -16.31 16.62
N GLU A 200 -1.48 -17.47 16.73
CA GLU A 200 -1.48 -18.29 17.95
C GLU A 200 -0.85 -17.54 19.13
N ALA A 201 0.27 -16.84 18.94
CA ALA A 201 0.87 -16.02 19.99
C ALA A 201 -0.07 -14.89 20.47
N LYS A 202 -0.77 -14.22 19.54
CA LYS A 202 -1.75 -13.17 19.87
C LYS A 202 -3.02 -13.70 20.50
N SER A 203 -3.48 -14.91 20.15
CA SER A 203 -4.64 -15.54 20.79
C SER A 203 -4.33 -15.95 22.23
N HIS A 204 -3.11 -16.43 22.50
CA HIS A 204 -2.64 -16.72 23.87
C HIS A 204 -2.51 -15.46 24.75
N LEU A 205 -1.98 -14.36 24.22
CA LEU A 205 -1.91 -13.06 24.93
C LEU A 205 -3.29 -12.44 25.23
N ASN A 206 -4.27 -12.64 24.35
CA ASN A 206 -5.64 -12.18 24.58
C ASN A 206 -6.40 -13.04 25.60
N LEU A 207 -6.06 -14.31 25.77
CA LEU A 207 -6.64 -15.18 26.81
C LEU A 207 -6.13 -14.79 28.22
N GLU A 208 -4.84 -14.47 28.37
CA GLU A 208 -4.25 -14.04 29.66
C GLU A 208 -4.78 -12.68 30.15
N SER A 209 -5.14 -11.77 29.22
CA SER A 209 -5.75 -10.47 29.56
C SER A 209 -7.25 -10.55 29.89
N THR A 210 -7.92 -11.65 29.55
CA THR A 210 -9.31 -11.90 29.98
C THR A 210 -9.42 -12.56 31.35
N GLU A 211 -8.41 -13.30 31.81
CA GLU A 211 -8.45 -13.95 33.13
C GLU A 211 -8.10 -12.99 34.29
N THR A 212 -7.38 -11.90 34.03
CA THR A 212 -6.96 -10.93 35.07
C THR A 212 -8.03 -9.90 35.46
N ASN A 213 -9.20 -9.90 34.80
CA ASN A 213 -10.29 -8.95 35.09
C ASN A 213 -11.49 -9.56 35.84
N SER A 214 -11.38 -10.78 36.38
CA SER A 214 -12.48 -11.44 37.12
C SER A 214 -12.38 -11.41 38.66
N THR A 215 -11.39 -10.71 39.23
CA THR A 215 -11.19 -10.63 40.69
C THR A 215 -10.96 -9.20 41.18
N LEU A 216 -11.91 -8.29 40.92
CA LEU A 216 -12.10 -7.07 41.72
C LEU A 216 -13.62 -6.78 41.85
N PHE A 217 -14.23 -7.47 42.82
CA PHE A 217 -15.40 -6.98 43.58
C PHE A 217 -14.93 -6.69 45.00
#